data_AF-A0A850BQ02-F1
#
_entry.id   AF-A0A850BQ02-F1
#
_cell.length_a   1.000
_cell.length_b   1.000
_cell.length_c   1.000
_cell.angle_alpha   90.00
_cell.angle_beta   90.00
_cell.angle_gamma   90.00
#
_symmetry.space_group_name_H-M   'P 1'
#
loop_
_entity.id
_entity.type
_entity.pdbx_description
1 polymer ?
#
loop_
_entity_poly.entity_id
_entity_poly.type
_entity_poly.pdbx_seq_one_letter_code
_entity_poly.pdbx_strand_id
1 'polypeptide(L)' 'AAPAGGAPAAAAPAAAGGAPSIEARLERLAELKGKGLISDEEFQSRRAKILEEI' A
#
# COMPACT_ATOMS: atom_id res chain seq x y z
N ALA A 1 9.40 47.89 4.75
CA ALA A 1 8.23 47.14 4.28
C ALA A 1 8.55 45.65 4.38
N ALA A 2 7.72 44.87 5.07
CA ALA A 2 7.84 43.42 5.16
C ALA A 2 6.99 42.76 4.07
N PRO A 3 7.44 41.68 3.43
CA PRO A 3 6.52 40.69 2.91
C PRO A 3 6.33 39.56 3.92
N ALA A 4 5.10 39.50 4.46
CA ALA A 4 4.53 38.30 5.01
C ALA A 4 4.20 37.30 3.89
N GLY A 5 4.19 36.01 4.23
CA GLY A 5 3.34 35.03 3.56
C GLY A 5 4.07 33.86 2.93
N GLY A 6 3.81 32.66 3.47
CA GLY A 6 4.07 31.41 2.77
C GLY A 6 4.53 30.28 3.68
N ALA A 7 3.70 29.85 4.63
CA ALA A 7 3.87 28.51 5.20
C ALA A 7 3.50 27.50 4.12
N PRO A 8 4.36 26.52 3.76
CA PRO A 8 3.94 25.47 2.86
C PRO A 8 2.94 24.59 3.59
N ALA A 9 1.73 24.50 3.04
CA ALA A 9 0.73 23.52 3.42
C ALA A 9 1.37 22.13 3.32
N ALA A 10 1.30 21.37 4.42
CA ALA A 10 1.73 19.99 4.47
C ALA A 10 1.03 19.18 3.37
N ALA A 11 1.82 18.67 2.43
CA ALA A 11 1.36 17.72 1.43
C ALA A 11 0.92 16.44 2.15
N ALA A 12 -0.39 16.26 2.32
CA ALA A 12 -0.95 14.95 2.63
C ALA A 12 -0.69 14.04 1.41
N PRO A 13 -0.14 12.82 1.60
CA PRO A 13 0.04 11.92 0.47
C PRO A 13 -1.34 11.55 -0.06
N ALA A 14 -1.61 11.95 -1.30
CA ALA A 14 -2.75 11.51 -2.06
C ALA A 14 -2.66 9.98 -2.19
N ALA A 15 -3.44 9.26 -1.37
CA ALA A 15 -3.72 7.87 -1.63
C ALA A 15 -4.50 7.81 -2.94
N ALA A 16 -3.77 7.58 -4.03
CA ALA A 16 -4.32 7.43 -5.37
C ALA A 16 -5.44 6.39 -5.34
N GLY A 17 -6.66 6.85 -5.59
CA GLY A 17 -7.89 6.06 -5.64
C GLY A 17 -7.97 5.20 -6.91
N GLY A 18 -6.99 4.34 -7.13
CA GLY A 18 -7.05 3.23 -8.06
C GLY A 18 -7.15 1.93 -7.29
N ALA A 19 -7.83 0.92 -7.84
CA ALA A 19 -7.73 -0.44 -7.30
C ALA A 19 -6.25 -0.79 -7.12
N PRO A 20 -5.84 -1.35 -5.97
CA PRO A 20 -4.44 -1.62 -5.72
C PRO A 20 -3.91 -2.56 -6.81
N SER A 21 -2.84 -2.15 -7.48
CA SER A 21 -2.14 -2.98 -8.47
C SER A 21 -1.80 -4.34 -7.87
N ILE A 22 -1.64 -5.36 -8.72
CA ILE A 22 -1.23 -6.71 -8.32
C ILE A 22 0.01 -6.64 -7.40
N GLU A 23 0.99 -5.81 -7.73
CA GLU A 23 2.16 -5.55 -6.88
C GLU A 23 1.80 -4.99 -5.50
N ALA A 24 0.94 -3.97 -5.43
CA ALA A 24 0.49 -3.39 -4.16
C ALA A 24 -0.30 -4.40 -3.29
N ARG A 25 -1.08 -5.29 -3.92
CA ARG A 25 -1.77 -6.39 -3.23
C ARG A 25 -0.78 -7.41 -2.67
N LEU A 26 0.25 -7.78 -3.43
CA LEU A 26 1.31 -8.70 -2.98
C LEU A 26 2.13 -8.10 -1.83
N GLU A 27 2.45 -6.81 -1.90
CA GLU A 27 3.19 -6.09 -0.87
C GLU A 27 2.41 -6.03 0.44
N ARG A 28 1.12 -5.68 0.38
CA ARG A 28 0.20 -5.72 1.54
C ARG A 28 0.11 -7.11 2.15
N LEU A 29 0.10 -8.15 1.32
CA LEU A 29 0.05 -9.54 1.78
C LEU A 29 1.33 -9.93 2.53
N ALA A 30 2.50 -9.48 2.04
CA ALA A 30 3.79 -9.71 2.70
C ALA A 30 3.89 -8.95 4.03
N GLU A 31 3.37 -7.72 4.10
CA GLU A 31 3.27 -6.98 5.37
C GLU A 31 2.42 -7.73 6.41
N LEU A 32 1.26 -8.27 6.00
CA LEU A 32 0.38 -9.02 6.90
C LEU A 32 1.08 -10.27 7.45
N LYS A 33 1.84 -10.97 6.60
CA LYS A 33 2.65 -12.13 7.02
C LYS A 33 3.76 -11.69 7.98
N GLY A 34 4.50 -10.62 7.66
CA GLY A 34 5.58 -10.10 8.51
C GLY A 34 5.09 -9.64 9.89
N LYS A 35 3.83 -9.19 9.98
CA LYS A 35 3.15 -8.86 11.25
C LYS A 35 2.62 -10.09 12.00
N GLY A 36 2.73 -11.29 11.45
CA GLY A 36 2.19 -12.53 12.02
C GLY A 36 0.65 -12.58 12.01
N LEU A 37 0.00 -11.76 11.18
CA LEU A 37 -1.46 -11.71 11.08
C LEU A 37 -2.04 -12.82 10.18
N ILE A 38 -1.19 -13.40 9.33
CA ILE A 38 -1.53 -14.54 8.48
C ILE A 38 -0.40 -15.56 8.52
N SER A 39 -0.75 -16.83 8.35
CA SER A 39 0.20 -17.93 8.26
C SER A 39 0.85 -18.02 6.87
N ASP A 40 1.97 -18.73 6.77
CA ASP A 40 2.65 -19.02 5.51
C ASP A 40 1.72 -19.67 4.46
N GLU A 41 0.88 -20.61 4.88
CA GLU A 41 -0.10 -21.29 4.00
C GLU A 41 -1.12 -20.32 3.41
N GLU A 42 -1.59 -19.38 4.23
CA GLU A 42 -2.58 -18.38 3.86
C GLU A 42 -1.98 -17.30 2.97
N PHE A 43 -0.72 -16.92 3.23
CA PHE A 43 0.07 -16.07 2.34
C PHE A 43 0.22 -16.71 0.96
N GLN A 44 0.66 -17.97 0.88
CA GLN A 44 0.87 -18.62 -0.42
C GLN A 44 -0.44 -18.78 -1.21
N SER A 45 -1.53 -19.18 -0.55
CA SER A 45 -2.84 -19.31 -1.19
C SER A 45 -3.34 -17.98 -1.76
N ARG A 46 -3.16 -16.88 -1.02
CA ARG A 46 -3.60 -15.55 -1.47
C ARG A 46 -2.66 -14.97 -2.54
N ARG A 47 -1.35 -15.24 -2.49
CA ARG A 47 -0.42 -14.88 -3.58
C ARG A 47 -0.75 -15.56 -4.88
N ALA A 48 -0.96 -16.88 -4.84
CA ALA A 48 -1.30 -17.66 -6.04
C ALA A 48 -2.54 -17.07 -6.71
N LYS A 49 -3.60 -16.83 -5.94
CA LYS A 49 -4.84 -16.21 -6.43
C LYS A 49 -4.64 -14.82 -7.05
N ILE A 50 -3.72 -14.02 -6.50
CA ILE A 50 -3.39 -12.69 -7.03
C ILE A 50 -2.61 -12.80 -8.35
N LEU A 51 -1.69 -13.76 -8.46
CA LEU A 51 -0.90 -14.00 -9.67
C LEU A 51 -1.73 -14.61 -10.80
N GLU A 52 -2.79 -15.36 -10.48
CA GLU A 52 -3.76 -15.87 -11.47
C GLU A 52 -4.60 -14.76 -12.13
N GLU A 53 -4.62 -13.54 -11.58
CA GLU A 53 -5.31 -12.39 -12.19
C GLU A 53 -4.45 -11.62 -13.21
N ILE A 54 -3.24 -12.09 -13.50
CA ILE A 54 -2.36 -11.60 -14.59
C ILE A 54 -2.80 -12.21 -15.92
#